data_AF-A0A536VC24-F1
#
_entry.id   AF-A0A536VC24-F1
#
_cell.length_a   1.000
_cell.length_b   1.000
_cell.length_c   1.000
_cell.angle_alpha   90.00
_cell.angle_beta   90.00
_cell.angle_gamma   90.00
#
_symmetry.space_group_name_H-M   'P 1'
#
loop_
_entity.id
_entity.type
_entity.pdbx_description
1 polymer ?
#
loop_
_entity_poly.entity_id
_entity_poly.type
_entity_poly.pdbx_seq_one_letter_code
_entity_poly.pdbx_strand_id
1 'polypeptide(L)' 'MDLPDAEALCEELARKLRAGVTDSTGLVGIRTGGAWLAERLHRELKLSTPMGALDISFYRDDFDAAGLHH' A
#
# COMPACT_ATOMS: atom_id res chain seq x y z
N MET A 1 21.37 -11.17 -11.06
CA MET A 1 20.67 -11.14 -9.75
C MET A 1 19.30 -11.67 -10.03
N ASP A 2 18.96 -12.86 -9.53
CA ASP A 2 17.60 -13.38 -9.64
C ASP A 2 16.70 -12.60 -8.69
N LEU A 3 15.66 -11.98 -9.24
CA LEU A 3 14.64 -11.33 -8.45
C LEU A 3 13.72 -12.41 -7.84
N PRO A 4 13.23 -12.22 -6.61
CA PRO A 4 12.26 -13.13 -6.03
C PRO A 4 10.92 -13.07 -6.79
N ASP A 5 10.16 -14.17 -6.71
CA ASP A 5 8.81 -14.24 -7.28
C ASP A 5 7.86 -13.32 -6.51
N ALA A 6 7.39 -12.27 -7.18
CA ALA A 6 6.49 -11.28 -6.61
C ALA A 6 5.13 -11.86 -6.20
N GLU A 7 4.63 -12.87 -6.91
CA GLU A 7 3.35 -13.51 -6.58
C GLU A 7 3.47 -14.32 -5.29
N ALA A 8 4.55 -15.11 -5.18
CA ALA A 8 4.83 -15.88 -3.96
C ALA A 8 4.96 -14.98 -2.73
N LEU A 9 5.64 -13.83 -2.89
CA LEU A 9 5.76 -12.83 -1.83
C LEU A 9 4.42 -12.18 -1.47
N CYS A 10 3.57 -11.89 -2.45
CA CYS A 10 2.24 -11.31 -2.22
C CYS A 10 1.34 -12.29 -1.45
N GLU A 11 1.35 -13.57 -1.82
CA GLU A 11 0.60 -14.61 -1.10
C GLU A 11 1.10 -14.79 0.34
N GLU A 12 2.41 -14.75 0.55
CA GLU A 12 3.00 -14.83 1.89
C GLU A 12 2.58 -13.66 2.76
N LEU A 13 2.60 -12.45 2.19
CA LEU A 13 2.12 -11.25 2.88
C LEU A 13 0.63 -11.40 3.25
N ALA A 14 -0.22 -11.83 2.32
CA ALA A 14 -1.63 -12.08 2.61
C ALA A 14 -1.81 -13.10 3.74
N ARG A 15 -1.05 -14.22 3.73
CA ARG A 15 -1.08 -15.22 4.82
C ARG A 15 -0.75 -14.62 6.17
N LYS A 16 0.29 -13.78 6.24
CA LYS A 16 0.71 -13.11 7.49
C LYS A 16 -0.33 -12.10 7.99
N LEU A 17 -1.00 -11.40 7.08
CA LEU A 17 -1.99 -10.38 7.44
C LEU A 17 -3.31 -10.97 7.93
N ARG A 18 -3.72 -12.16 7.47
CA ARG A 18 -5.03 -12.77 7.79
C ARG A 18 -5.37 -12.81 9.28
N ALA A 19 -4.39 -13.01 10.17
CA ALA A 19 -4.64 -13.08 11.60
C ALA A 19 -5.05 -11.72 12.22
N GLY A 20 -4.70 -10.60 11.58
CA GLY A 20 -5.01 -9.24 12.07
C GLY A 20 -6.08 -8.53 11.23
N VAL A 21 -6.57 -9.16 10.17
CA VAL A 21 -7.62 -8.61 9.30
C VAL A 21 -8.98 -8.88 9.91
N THR A 22 -9.80 -7.85 9.95
CA THR A 22 -11.20 -7.89 10.40
C THR A 22 -12.09 -7.33 9.30
N ASP A 23 -13.40 -7.49 9.43
CA ASP A 23 -14.37 -6.96 8.45
C ASP A 23 -14.32 -5.43 8.33
N SER A 24 -13.84 -4.72 9.35
CA SER A 24 -13.68 -3.26 9.36
C SER A 24 -12.29 -2.79 8.93
N THR A 25 -11.40 -3.69 8.51
CA THR A 25 -10.07 -3.32 8.05
C THR A 25 -10.15 -2.55 6.72
N GLY A 26 -9.72 -1.29 6.76
CA GLY A 26 -9.48 -0.49 5.56
C GLY A 26 -8.09 -0.76 4.99
N LEU A 27 -8.00 -0.82 3.65
CA LEU A 27 -6.73 -0.96 2.95
C LEU A 27 -6.51 0.25 2.03
N VAL A 28 -5.35 0.89 2.15
CA VAL A 28 -4.97 2.07 1.37
C VAL A 28 -3.66 1.80 0.65
N GLY A 29 -3.66 1.94 -0.67
CA GLY A 29 -2.46 1.82 -1.49
C GLY A 29 -1.83 3.19 -1.78
N ILE A 30 -0.50 3.30 -1.66
CA ILE A 30 0.22 4.52 -2.03
C ILE A 30 0.47 4.50 -3.56
N ARG A 31 0.16 5.61 -4.25
CA ARG A 31 0.40 5.75 -5.70
C ARG A 31 1.90 5.62 -6.00
N THR A 32 2.24 5.16 -7.22
CA THR A 32 3.58 4.72 -7.70
C THR A 32 3.99 3.26 -7.42
N GLY A 33 3.02 2.37 -7.23
CA GLY A 33 3.22 0.90 -7.19
C GLY A 33 2.47 0.21 -6.05
N GLY A 34 2.34 0.88 -4.91
CA GLY A 34 1.61 0.36 -3.75
C GLY A 34 0.10 0.21 -3.99
N ALA A 35 -0.49 1.03 -4.86
CA ALA A 35 -1.90 0.91 -5.26
C ALA A 35 -2.23 -0.43 -5.91
N TRP A 36 -1.37 -0.94 -6.79
CA TRP A 36 -1.61 -2.22 -7.47
C TRP A 36 -1.48 -3.42 -6.50
N LEU A 37 -0.47 -3.39 -5.62
CA LEU A 37 -0.32 -4.40 -4.57
C LEU A 37 -1.50 -4.39 -3.59
N ALA A 38 -1.96 -3.21 -3.19
CA ALA A 38 -3.11 -3.06 -2.31
C ALA A 38 -4.40 -3.61 -2.95
N GLU A 39 -4.64 -3.38 -4.25
CA GLU A 39 -5.78 -3.97 -4.95
C GLU A 39 -5.71 -5.51 -4.98
N ARG A 40 -4.50 -6.06 -5.23
CA ARG A 40 -4.27 -7.51 -5.18
C ARG A 40 -4.59 -8.07 -3.78
N LEU A 41 -4.02 -7.48 -2.73
CA LEU A 41 -4.24 -7.90 -1.34
C LEU A 41 -5.70 -7.75 -0.90
N HIS A 42 -6.39 -6.70 -1.34
CA HIS A 42 -7.81 -6.47 -1.07
C HIS A 42 -8.66 -7.67 -1.53
N ARG A 43 -8.42 -8.16 -2.75
CA ARG A 43 -9.06 -9.35 -3.30
C ARG A 43 -8.69 -10.63 -2.54
N GLU A 44 -7.39 -10.83 -2.26
CA GLU A 44 -6.92 -12.05 -1.58
C GLU A 44 -7.36 -12.17 -0.11
N LEU A 45 -7.56 -11.03 0.55
CA LEU A 45 -8.07 -10.94 1.91
C LEU A 45 -9.61 -10.84 1.96
N LYS A 46 -10.26 -10.75 0.79
CA LYS A 46 -11.73 -10.65 0.64
C LYS A 46 -12.34 -9.52 1.48
N LEU A 47 -11.68 -8.37 1.51
CA LEU A 47 -12.13 -7.23 2.30
C LEU A 47 -13.44 -6.66 1.71
N SER A 48 -14.43 -6.44 2.57
CA SER A 48 -15.69 -5.81 2.21
C SER A 48 -15.58 -4.28 2.17
N THR A 49 -14.71 -3.72 3.01
CA THR A 49 -14.43 -2.28 3.07
C THR A 49 -13.81 -1.82 1.75
N PRO A 50 -14.28 -0.73 1.12
CA PRO A 50 -13.69 -0.21 -0.11
C PRO A 50 -12.21 0.13 0.05
N MET A 51 -11.41 -0.18 -0.97
CA MET A 51 -10.00 0.19 -1.01
C MET A 51 -9.85 1.70 -1.27
N GLY A 52 -8.92 2.35 -0.57
CA GLY A 52 -8.47 3.71 -0.85
C GLY A 52 -7.13 3.77 -1.59
N ALA A 53 -6.82 4.93 -2.16
CA ALA A 53 -5.50 5.22 -2.70
C ALA A 53 -5.02 6.61 -2.26
N LEU A 54 -3.75 6.72 -1.86
CA LEU A 54 -3.12 7.97 -1.45
C LEU A 54 -2.02 8.37 -2.43
N ASP A 55 -2.08 9.60 -2.93
CA ASP A 55 -1.01 10.19 -3.74
C ASP A 55 -0.14 11.11 -2.88
N ILE A 56 1.13 10.75 -2.70
CA ILE A 56 2.10 11.53 -1.91
C ILE A 56 2.97 12.45 -2.78
N SER A 57 2.71 12.50 -4.09
CA SER A 57 3.51 13.32 -5.02
C SER A 57 3.37 14.82 -4.72
N PHE A 58 2.23 15.24 -4.17
CA PHE A 58 2.01 16.64 -3.75
C PHE A 58 2.72 17.02 -2.44
N TYR A 59 2.97 16.08 -1.52
CA TYR A 59 3.57 16.40 -0.21
C TYR A 59 5.10 16.54 -0.24
N ARG A 60 5.74 16.19 -1.37
CA ARG A 60 7.21 16.27 -1.51
C ARG A 60 7.71 17.65 -1.91
N ASP A 61 6.92 18.45 -2.63
CA ASP A 61 7.33 19.79 -3.08
C ASP A 61 7.22 20.84 -1.95
N ASP A 62 6.37 20.61 -0.94
CA ASP A 62 6.20 21.54 0.18
C ASP A 62 7.35 21.48 1.23
N PHE A 63 8.29 20.53 1.10
CA PHE A 63 9.51 20.52 1.93
C PHE A 63 10.57 21.52 1.45
N ASP A 64 10.51 21.98 0.20
CA ASP A 64 11.41 23.05 -0.29
C ASP A 64 10.99 24.45 0.21
N ALA A 65 9.79 24.60 0.80
CA ALA A 65 9.28 25.86 1.33
C ALA A 65 9.46 26.05 2.85
N ALA A 66 10.27 25.22 3.51
CA ALA A 66 10.62 25.39 4.92
C ALA A 66 12.10 25.08 5.18
N GLY A 67 13.01 25.85 4.56
CA GLY A 67 14.41 25.75 4.91
C GLY A 67 15.38 26.60 4.11
N LEU A 68 15.30 27.93 4.21
CA LEU A 68 16.45 28.81 4.43
C LEU A 68 15.92 30.17 4.88
N HIS A 69 16.11 30.48 6.16
CA HIS A 69 15.95 31.84 6.68
C HIS A 69 17.04 32.73 6.06
N HIS A 70 16.63 33.75 5.31
CA HIS A 70 17.16 35.11 5.46
C HIS A 70 16.10 36.14 5.01
#